data_AF-A0A8T5H6P6-F1
#
_entry.id   AF-A0A8T5H6P6-F1
#
_cell.length_a   1.000
_cell.length_b   1.000
_cell.length_c   1.000
_cell.angle_alpha   90.00
_cell.angle_beta   90.00
_cell.angle_gamma   90.00
#
_symmetry.space_group_name_H-M   'P 1'
#
loop_
_entity.id
_entity.type
_entity.pdbx_description
1 polymer ?
#
loop_
_entity_poly.entity_id
_entity_poly.type
_entity_poly.pdbx_seq_one_letter_code
_entity_poly.pdbx_strand_id
1 'polypeptide(L)'
;MIYIQILAILGLILSVYSLYVERKLVAQEDYSPVCDINKKISCSAAFESKYSKTLGINNSILGIGFYAVVFILSLTYFSSAILYLAIIGMLATKYLAYISYFKLKNFCIICMSVYLVNILLLILAWIKFA
;
A
#
# COMPACT_ATOMS: atom_id res chain seq x y z
N MET A 1 3.19 5.98 19.88
CA MET A 1 3.96 4.97 19.12
C MET A 1 3.11 3.76 18.80
N ILE A 2 2.34 3.23 19.76
CA ILE A 2 1.46 2.07 19.55
C ILE A 2 0.54 2.22 18.32
N TYR A 3 -0.04 3.38 18.08
CA TYR A 3 -0.88 3.62 16.90
C TYR A 3 -0.12 3.51 15.57
N ILE A 4 1.13 4.00 15.52
CA ILE A 4 1.99 3.87 14.33
C ILE A 4 2.34 2.40 14.09
N GLN A 5 2.62 1.64 15.16
CA GLN A 5 2.88 0.20 15.08
C GLN A 5 1.67 -0.57 14.54
N ILE A 6 0.46 -0.26 15.04
CA ILE A 6 -0.78 -0.88 14.56
C ILE A 6 -0.99 -0.59 13.07
N LEU A 7 -0.83 0.66 12.64
CA LEU A 7 -0.95 1.03 11.23
C LEU A 7 0.12 0.35 10.37
N ALA A 8 1.36 0.26 10.83
CA ALA A 8 2.44 -0.40 10.12
C ALA A 8 2.17 -1.90 9.96
N ILE A 9 1.69 -2.58 11.01
CA ILE A 9 1.28 -3.99 10.94
C ILE A 9 0.12 -4.16 9.96
N LEU A 10 -0.90 -3.30 10.03
CA LEU A 10 -2.04 -3.35 9.12
C LEU A 10 -1.61 -3.16 7.65
N GLY A 11 -0.73 -2.18 7.39
CA GLY A 11 -0.14 -1.95 6.08
C GLY A 11 0.68 -3.13 5.57
N LEU A 12 1.45 -3.79 6.47
CA LEU A 12 2.18 -5.02 6.19
C LEU A 12 1.23 -6.14 5.75
N ILE A 13 0.16 -6.39 6.51
CA ILE A 13 -0.84 -7.42 6.19
C ILE A 13 -1.46 -7.15 4.81
N LEU A 14 -1.86 -5.91 4.54
CA LEU A 14 -2.42 -5.51 3.25
C LEU A 14 -1.43 -5.70 2.10
N SER A 15 -0.15 -5.39 2.30
CA SER A 15 0.89 -5.53 1.27
C SER A 15 1.28 -6.98 1.01
N VAL A 16 1.26 -7.82 2.06
CA VAL A 16 1.45 -9.27 1.93
C VAL A 16 0.27 -9.88 1.18
N TYR A 17 -0.96 -9.47 1.51
CA TYR A 17 -2.15 -9.90 0.79
C TYR A 17 -2.14 -9.47 -0.68
N SER A 18 -1.73 -8.24 -0.98
CA SER A 18 -1.60 -7.79 -2.37
C SER A 18 -0.57 -8.61 -3.14
N LEU A 19 0.57 -8.94 -2.52
CA LEU A 19 1.58 -9.81 -3.13
C LEU A 19 1.04 -11.24 -3.36
N TYR A 20 0.27 -11.77 -2.41
CA TYR A 20 -0.36 -13.09 -2.54
C TYR A 20 -1.33 -13.11 -3.73
N VAL A 21 -2.22 -12.12 -3.82
CA VAL A 21 -3.18 -11.99 -4.93
C VAL A 21 -2.45 -11.81 -6.26
N GLU A 22 -1.47 -10.91 -6.33
CA GLU A 22 -0.65 -10.66 -7.51
C GLU A 22 0.04 -11.93 -8.02
N ARG A 23 0.62 -12.74 -7.12
CA ARG A 23 1.23 -14.03 -7.49
C ARG A 23 0.21 -15.05 -7.97
N LYS A 24 -0.96 -15.11 -7.33
CA LYS A 24 -2.02 -16.05 -7.73
C LYS A 24 -2.60 -15.72 -9.09
N LEU A 25 -2.81 -14.45 -9.42
CA LEU A 25 -3.26 -14.01 -10.74
C LEU A 25 -2.26 -14.41 -11.84
N VAL A 26 -0.95 -14.32 -11.56
CA VAL A 26 0.08 -14.76 -12.51
C VAL A 26 0.14 -16.29 -12.64
N ALA A 27 -0.12 -17.03 -11.56
CA ALA A 27 0.02 -18.48 -11.54
C ALA A 27 -1.21 -19.24 -12.06
N GLN A 28 -2.40 -18.63 -12.03
CA GLN A 28 -3.68 -19.28 -12.33
C GLN A 28 -4.57 -18.33 -13.15
N GLU A 29 -4.87 -18.69 -14.40
CA GLU A 29 -5.70 -17.85 -15.29
C GLU A 29 -7.16 -17.73 -14.82
N ASP A 30 -7.71 -18.76 -14.15
CA ASP A 30 -9.09 -18.77 -13.65
C ASP A 30 -9.23 -18.23 -12.20
N TYR A 31 -8.18 -17.62 -11.64
CA TYR A 31 -8.23 -17.13 -10.26
C TYR A 31 -8.95 -15.78 -10.15
N SER A 32 -10.06 -15.75 -9.42
CA SER A 32 -10.76 -14.51 -9.06
C SER A 32 -10.58 -14.20 -7.56
N PRO A 33 -9.89 -13.10 -7.20
CA PRO A 33 -9.71 -12.72 -5.80
C PRO A 33 -11.02 -12.21 -5.18
N VAL A 34 -11.16 -12.40 -3.87
CA VAL A 34 -12.35 -11.99 -3.09
C VAL A 34 -12.64 -10.49 -3.19
N CYS A 35 -11.62 -9.67 -3.42
CA CYS A 35 -11.78 -8.23 -3.59
C CYS A 35 -12.16 -7.78 -5.01
N ASP A 36 -12.42 -8.74 -5.91
CA ASP A 36 -13.05 -8.50 -7.21
C ASP A 36 -14.57 -8.68 -7.09
N ILE A 37 -15.30 -7.57 -6.94
CA ILE A 37 -16.74 -7.56 -6.69
C ILE A 37 -17.51 -7.32 -7.99
N ASN A 38 -17.00 -6.40 -8.82
CA ASN A 38 -17.60 -6.07 -10.10
C ASN A 38 -16.57 -5.38 -11.01
N LYS A 39 -16.91 -5.13 -12.28
CA LYS A 39 -16.00 -4.49 -13.25
C LYS A 39 -15.47 -3.11 -12.83
N LYS A 40 -16.15 -2.39 -11.95
CA LYS A 40 -15.68 -1.11 -11.38
C LYS A 40 -14.83 -1.32 -10.13
N ILE A 41 -15.05 -2.39 -9.37
CA ILE A 41 -14.36 -2.71 -8.11
C ILE A 41 -13.61 -4.04 -8.30
N SER A 42 -12.42 -3.94 -8.89
CA SER A 42 -11.55 -5.09 -9.20
C SER A 42 -10.12 -4.83 -8.77
N CYS A 43 -9.61 -5.68 -7.87
CA CYS A 43 -8.19 -5.71 -7.52
C CYS A 43 -7.33 -6.28 -8.66
N SER A 44 -7.85 -7.27 -9.38
CA SER A 44 -7.13 -7.95 -10.48
C SER A 44 -6.74 -6.95 -11.55
N ALA A 45 -7.69 -6.10 -11.97
CA ALA A 45 -7.43 -5.04 -12.93
C ALA A 45 -6.33 -4.05 -12.47
N ALA A 46 -6.16 -3.83 -11.17
CA ALA A 46 -5.07 -3.01 -10.64
C ALA A 46 -3.72 -3.73 -10.67
N PHE A 47 -3.67 -5.00 -10.23
CA PHE A 47 -2.43 -5.78 -10.11
C PHE A 47 -1.92 -6.35 -11.45
N GLU A 48 -2.78 -6.58 -12.43
CA GLU A 48 -2.40 -6.98 -13.79
C GLU A 48 -2.01 -5.78 -14.66
N SER A 49 -2.36 -4.57 -14.23
CA SER A 49 -2.00 -3.37 -14.98
C SER A 49 -0.48 -3.18 -15.03
N LYS A 50 0.00 -2.48 -16.07
CA LYS A 50 1.41 -2.05 -16.17
C LYS A 50 1.90 -1.20 -14.99
N TYR A 51 0.99 -0.70 -14.16
CA TYR A 51 1.29 0.16 -13.01
C TYR A 51 1.43 -0.64 -11.71
N SER A 52 1.28 -1.97 -11.73
CA SER A 52 1.56 -2.82 -10.56
C SER A 52 3.04 -2.84 -10.18
N LYS A 53 3.90 -2.43 -11.10
CA LYS A 53 5.35 -2.26 -10.90
C LYS A 53 5.75 -0.80 -11.00
N THR A 54 6.56 -0.34 -10.07
CA THR A 54 7.23 0.97 -10.11
C THR A 54 8.73 0.73 -10.23
N LEU A 55 9.37 1.31 -11.25
CA LEU A 55 10.80 1.11 -11.55
C LEU A 55 11.19 -0.38 -11.69
N GLY A 56 10.28 -1.21 -12.20
CA GLY A 56 10.49 -2.66 -12.37
C GLY A 56 10.25 -3.51 -11.11
N ILE A 57 9.99 -2.89 -9.95
CA ILE A 57 9.72 -3.57 -8.69
C ILE A 57 8.22 -3.58 -8.41
N ASN A 58 7.67 -4.73 -8.00
CA ASN A 58 6.26 -4.84 -7.63
C ASN A 58 5.94 -3.89 -6.47
N ASN A 59 4.87 -3.11 -6.61
CA ASN A 59 4.42 -2.18 -5.58
C ASN A 59 4.09 -2.89 -4.27
N SER A 60 3.59 -4.14 -4.33
CA SER A 60 3.34 -4.97 -3.16
C SER A 60 4.62 -5.22 -2.35
N ILE A 61 5.76 -5.46 -3.01
CA ILE A 61 7.05 -5.69 -2.36
C ILE A 61 7.58 -4.38 -1.76
N LEU A 62 7.45 -3.27 -2.49
CA LEU A 62 7.81 -1.94 -1.98
C LEU A 62 6.99 -1.59 -0.72
N GLY A 63 5.69 -1.91 -0.71
CA GLY A 63 4.82 -1.75 0.44
C GLY A 63 5.27 -2.57 1.64
N ILE A 64 5.58 -3.86 1.45
CA ILE A 64 6.11 -4.73 2.52
C ILE A 64 7.39 -4.12 3.12
N GLY A 65 8.34 -3.74 2.28
CA GLY A 65 9.59 -3.13 2.72
C GLY A 65 9.36 -1.82 3.48
N PHE A 66 8.50 -0.95 2.94
CA PHE A 66 8.13 0.32 3.56
C PHE A 66 7.55 0.12 4.97
N TYR A 67 6.52 -0.71 5.11
CA TYR A 67 5.84 -0.92 6.39
C TYR A 67 6.71 -1.69 7.40
N ALA A 68 7.56 -2.61 6.94
CA ALA A 68 8.54 -3.29 7.80
C ALA A 68 9.56 -2.30 8.38
N VAL A 69 10.11 -1.41 7.54
CA VAL A 69 11.05 -0.37 8.00
C VAL A 69 10.37 0.59 8.99
N VAL A 70 9.14 1.04 8.69
CA VAL A 70 8.40 1.91 9.61
C VAL A 70 8.12 1.21 10.95
N PHE A 71 7.75 -0.08 10.93
CA PHE A 71 7.54 -0.85 12.14
C PHE A 71 8.83 -0.97 12.97
N ILE A 72 9.95 -1.34 12.37
CA ILE A 72 11.25 -1.46 13.06
C ILE A 72 11.68 -0.11 13.65
N LEU A 73 11.61 0.97 12.87
CA LEU A 73 11.94 2.32 13.35
C LEU A 73 11.04 2.77 14.50
N SER A 74 9.78 2.35 14.48
CA SER A 74 8.86 2.66 15.57
C SER A 74 9.20 1.93 16.88
N LEU A 75 9.98 0.84 16.83
CA LEU A 75 10.50 0.13 18.02
C LEU A 75 11.79 0.76 18.55
N THR A 76 12.65 1.27 17.66
CA THR A 76 13.95 1.86 18.03
C THR A 76 13.88 3.34 18.43
N TYR A 77 12.66 3.91 18.53
CA TYR A 77 12.39 5.31 18.89
C TYR A 77 13.03 6.37 17.98
N PHE A 78 13.56 5.97 16.81
CA PHE A 78 14.11 6.91 15.82
C PHE A 78 12.97 7.70 15.15
N SER A 79 12.81 8.93 15.62
CA SER A 79 11.59 9.70 15.51
C SER A 79 11.44 10.42 14.16
N SER A 80 12.49 11.12 13.70
CA SER A 80 12.43 11.97 12.51
C SER A 80 12.35 11.18 11.19
N ALA A 81 12.98 10.00 11.13
CA ALA A 81 13.00 9.17 9.92
C ALA A 81 11.60 8.69 9.51
N ILE A 82 10.72 8.43 10.49
CA ILE A 82 9.34 7.99 10.25
C ILE A 82 8.55 9.09 9.51
N LEU A 83 8.77 10.37 9.84
CA LEU A 83 8.10 11.48 9.17
C LEU A 83 8.50 11.57 7.70
N TYR A 84 9.80 11.49 7.38
CA TYR A 84 10.28 11.50 5.99
C TYR A 84 9.73 10.32 5.19
N LEU A 85 9.72 9.11 5.78
CA LEU A 85 9.13 7.94 5.16
C LEU A 85 7.62 8.14 4.92
N ALA A 86 6.88 8.68 5.88
CA ALA A 86 5.46 8.93 5.74
C ALA A 86 5.15 9.92 4.60
N ILE A 87 5.97 10.96 4.44
CA ILE A 87 5.85 11.91 3.32
C ILE A 87 6.07 11.21 1.98
N ILE A 88 7.11 10.38 1.87
CA ILE A 88 7.38 9.59 0.66
C ILE A 88 6.21 8.64 0.36
N GLY A 89 5.70 7.94 1.37
CA GLY A 89 4.53 7.06 1.24
C GLY A 89 3.28 7.81 0.78
N MET A 90 3.07 9.04 1.23
CA MET A 90 1.97 9.89 0.78
C MET A 90 2.12 10.34 -0.68
N LEU A 91 3.34 10.67 -1.11
CA LEU A 91 3.62 11.01 -2.51
C LEU A 91 3.34 9.80 -3.43
N ALA A 92 3.80 8.61 -3.04
CA ALA A 92 3.50 7.37 -3.75
C ALA A 92 1.99 7.09 -3.79
N THR A 93 1.29 7.32 -2.68
CA THR A 93 -0.16 7.19 -2.58
C THR A 93 -0.89 8.12 -3.54
N LYS A 94 -0.51 9.40 -3.60
CA LYS A 94 -1.11 10.36 -4.56
C LYS A 94 -0.90 9.92 -6.01
N TYR A 95 0.30 9.45 -6.33
CA TYR A 95 0.63 8.96 -7.67
C TYR A 95 -0.22 7.75 -8.08
N LEU A 96 -0.30 6.73 -7.21
CA LEU A 96 -1.08 5.53 -7.50
C LEU A 96 -2.59 5.80 -7.50
N ALA A 97 -3.08 6.67 -6.61
CA ALA A 97 -4.48 7.10 -6.60
C ALA A 97 -4.86 7.81 -7.91
N TYR A 98 -3.99 8.68 -8.42
CA TYR A 98 -4.17 9.32 -9.73
C TYR A 98 -4.26 8.28 -10.85
N ILE A 99 -3.38 7.28 -10.85
CA ILE A 99 -3.41 6.19 -11.84
C ILE A 99 -4.72 5.40 -11.76
N SER A 100 -5.12 4.98 -10.56
CA SER A 100 -6.35 4.19 -10.35
C SER A 100 -7.57 4.94 -10.89
N TYR A 101 -7.70 6.23 -10.56
CA TYR A 101 -8.87 7.03 -10.92
C TYR A 101 -8.89 7.42 -12.41
N PHE A 102 -7.77 7.95 -12.94
CA PHE A 102 -7.74 8.53 -14.28
C PHE A 102 -7.36 7.54 -15.39
N LYS A 103 -6.47 6.58 -15.10
CA LYS A 103 -5.95 5.66 -16.12
C LYS A 103 -6.72 4.35 -16.16
N LEU A 104 -6.87 3.67 -15.02
CA LEU A 104 -7.55 2.38 -14.97
C LEU A 104 -9.08 2.53 -14.85
N LYS A 105 -9.56 3.63 -14.27
CA LYS A 105 -10.99 3.89 -14.00
C LYS A 105 -11.64 2.76 -13.19
N ASN A 106 -10.86 2.15 -12.30
CA ASN A 106 -11.28 1.08 -11.40
C ASN A 106 -11.00 1.45 -9.95
N PHE A 107 -11.67 0.77 -9.04
CA PHE A 107 -11.62 0.99 -7.60
C PHE A 107 -11.11 -0.26 -6.90
N CYS A 108 -9.84 -0.26 -6.51
CA CYS A 108 -9.26 -1.37 -5.75
C CYS A 108 -9.40 -1.11 -4.25
N ILE A 109 -10.23 -1.92 -3.55
CA ILE A 109 -10.46 -1.78 -2.11
C ILE A 109 -9.16 -1.94 -1.32
N ILE A 110 -8.28 -2.88 -1.71
CA ILE A 110 -7.01 -3.10 -1.03
C ILE A 110 -6.09 -1.87 -1.18
N CYS A 111 -5.98 -1.32 -2.39
CA CYS A 111 -5.20 -0.11 -2.62
C CYS A 111 -5.75 1.08 -1.82
N MET A 112 -7.07 1.26 -1.78
CA MET A 112 -7.70 2.32 -0.99
C MET A 112 -7.43 2.17 0.52
N SER A 113 -7.46 0.94 1.03
CA SER A 113 -7.06 0.67 2.42
C SER A 113 -5.60 1.05 2.68
N VAL A 114 -4.68 0.72 1.77
CA VAL A 114 -3.27 1.12 1.87
C VAL A 114 -3.12 2.65 1.82
N TYR A 115 -3.91 3.34 0.99
CA TYR A 115 -3.90 4.80 0.91
C TYR A 115 -4.37 5.44 2.21
N LEU A 116 -5.43 4.90 2.80
CA LEU A 116 -5.93 5.35 4.09
C LEU A 116 -4.89 5.13 5.20
N VAL A 117 -4.24 3.97 5.23
CA VAL A 117 -3.15 3.69 6.18
C VAL A 117 -2.02 4.70 6.03
N ASN A 118 -1.58 5.01 4.82
CA ASN A 118 -0.52 6.00 4.59
C ASN A 118 -0.90 7.42 5.02
N ILE A 119 -2.15 7.84 4.77
CA ILE A 119 -2.66 9.15 5.23
C ILE A 119 -2.64 9.23 6.75
N LEU A 120 -3.19 8.21 7.43
CA LEU A 120 -3.21 8.15 8.90
C LEU A 120 -1.80 8.11 9.48
N LEU A 121 -0.88 7.38 8.83
CA LEU A 121 0.51 7.29 9.25
C LEU A 121 1.22 8.65 9.15
N LEU A 122 0.98 9.41 8.07
CA LEU A 122 1.49 10.78 7.94
C LEU A 122 0.91 11.71 9.01
N ILE A 123 -0.40 11.67 9.26
CA ILE A 123 -1.04 12.51 10.29
C ILE A 123 -0.42 12.23 11.67
N LEU A 124 -0.31 10.95 12.05
CA LEU A 124 0.25 10.58 13.36
C LEU A 124 1.75 10.89 13.46
N ALA A 125 2.50 10.72 12.37
CA ALA A 125 3.91 11.10 12.32
C ALA A 125 4.07 12.62 12.45
N TRP A 126 3.24 13.41 11.77
CA TRP A 126 3.27 14.86 11.83
C TRP A 126 2.97 15.37 13.23
N ILE A 127 1.86 14.92 13.85
CA ILE A 127 1.48 15.35 15.21
C ILE A 127 2.57 15.04 16.24
N LYS A 128 3.34 13.98 16.01
CA LYS A 128 4.35 13.53 16.97
C LYS A 128 5.74 14.14 16.76
N PHE A 129 6.11 14.48 15.52
CA PHE A 129 7.49 14.79 15.15
C PHE A 129 7.69 16.14 14.43
N ALA A 130 6.61 16.83 14.06
CA ALA A 130 6.66 18.21 13.56
C ALA A 130 6.40 19.20 14.71
#